data_AF-A0A8H7N225-F1
#
_entry.id   AF-A0A8H7N225-F1
#
_cell.length_a   1.000
_cell.length_b   1.000
_cell.length_c   1.000
_cell.angle_alpha   90.00
_cell.angle_beta   90.00
_cell.angle_gamma   90.00
#
_symmetry.space_group_name_H-M   'P 1'
#
loop_
_entity.id
_entity.type
_entity.pdbx_description
1 polymer ?
#
loop_
_entity_poly.entity_id
_entity_poly.type
_entity_poly.pdbx_seq_one_letter_code
_entity_poly.pdbx_strand_id
1 'polypeptide(L)'
;MGRYIWPHWGAGSWIVGYVFYTILAVTFAVLASVLVQDYSIWARHSGIPEIKTVLGGFVIRRLLGPWTLITKSLGLVLACASGMWLGKEGPLVHVACCCANLFIKFFPSLNGNEARKREVLSAAAASGISVAFGSPIGGVLFSLETLSYYFPDKTMWQSFVCAMTAAVCLQAFDPFRSGKLVLYQAKYSVDWTDFEIIPYAILGIFGGIYGGLFIKLNMAVARWKKSTSWLPGPVLQVLVVALISALINYPNFYLKVQTSELVSNLFRECSKIRDDPVGLCNTGAASLSTIFLLFAAALLAFFLAAITFGLQIPAGIILPSMAVGALVGRAVGILMEMWYNSNKSFYLFKSCPPDTRCVIPGTYAIVGAAAALAGVTRLTVSIVVIVFELTGALTYVLPIMVAVVISKWIGDAFSRRGIYESWIHLKEYPFLDNTEEMPLPDIATSQIMTRIEELVVLTATGHTISSLESILEMHPYRGFPIISDPREATLLGYISRTELAYNLRAATQEPRLLPPDAEAYFSHQPLADPRTTLDLRPWMDHTPITLLLPHRPPPRRHLLPAPWAPLRPILRARRPAGPPHQKRCLVRPQRRRGVETQRATRWTGPPRRRRRTGGKRSVESLCR
;
A
#
# COMPACT_ATOMS: atom_id res chain seq x y z
N MET A 1 18.16 -17.56 -21.00
CA MET A 1 19.03 -17.68 -22.20
C MET A 1 20.46 -18.02 -21.74
N GLY A 2 20.70 -19.23 -21.22
CA GLY A 2 21.86 -19.46 -20.34
C GLY A 2 22.48 -20.86 -20.32
N ARG A 3 22.28 -21.70 -21.36
CA ARG A 3 22.80 -23.09 -21.40
C ARG A 3 23.67 -23.44 -22.62
N TYR A 4 24.06 -22.45 -23.44
CA TYR A 4 24.73 -22.67 -24.75
C TYR A 4 26.15 -22.11 -24.88
N ILE A 5 26.72 -21.44 -23.86
CA ILE A 5 28.00 -20.72 -24.01
C ILE A 5 29.20 -21.47 -23.40
N TRP A 6 28.99 -22.32 -22.39
CA TRP A 6 30.09 -22.97 -21.66
C TRP A 6 29.87 -24.49 -21.52
N PRO A 7 30.49 -25.31 -22.39
CA PRO A 7 30.54 -26.76 -22.25
C PRO A 7 31.44 -27.21 -21.08
N HIS A 8 31.55 -28.53 -20.87
CA HIS A 8 32.39 -29.12 -19.83
C HIS A 8 33.89 -28.93 -20.10
N TRP A 9 34.54 -28.00 -19.41
CA TRP A 9 35.99 -27.79 -19.42
C TRP A 9 36.52 -27.57 -17.99
N GLY A 10 37.80 -27.91 -17.77
CA GLY A 10 38.39 -28.07 -16.42
C GLY A 10 38.51 -26.80 -15.57
N ALA A 11 39.10 -26.94 -14.37
CA ALA A 11 39.09 -25.95 -13.29
C ALA A 11 39.40 -24.49 -13.69
N GLY A 12 40.32 -24.26 -14.63
CA GLY A 12 40.62 -22.92 -15.15
C GLY A 12 39.40 -22.19 -15.75
N SER A 13 38.50 -22.91 -16.45
CA SER A 13 37.27 -22.35 -17.02
C SER A 13 36.31 -21.86 -15.92
N TRP A 14 36.18 -22.63 -14.83
CA TRP A 14 35.38 -22.24 -13.67
C TRP A 14 35.95 -20.99 -12.98
N ILE A 15 37.27 -20.91 -12.82
CA ILE A 15 37.96 -19.75 -12.23
C ILE A 15 37.77 -18.49 -13.10
N VAL A 16 37.99 -18.59 -14.42
CA VAL A 16 37.78 -17.45 -15.35
C VAL A 16 36.33 -17.00 -15.34
N GLY A 17 35.37 -17.94 -15.37
CA GLY A 17 33.94 -17.63 -15.26
C GLY A 17 33.54 -16.99 -13.93
N TYR A 18 34.19 -17.36 -12.82
CA TYR A 18 33.97 -16.78 -11.49
C TYR A 18 34.48 -15.35 -11.40
N VAL A 19 35.70 -15.09 -11.90
CA VAL A 19 36.29 -13.74 -11.96
C VAL A 19 35.45 -12.83 -12.85
N PHE A 20 35.07 -13.28 -14.05
CA PHE A 20 34.23 -12.51 -14.97
C PHE A 20 32.86 -12.17 -14.37
N TYR A 21 32.18 -13.15 -13.76
CA TYR A 21 30.91 -12.92 -13.06
C TYR A 21 31.05 -11.90 -11.93
N THR A 22 32.11 -12.00 -11.14
CA THR A 22 32.37 -11.10 -10.00
C THR A 22 32.63 -9.66 -10.45
N ILE A 23 33.44 -9.46 -11.49
CA ILE A 23 33.70 -8.12 -12.07
C ILE A 23 32.41 -7.51 -12.64
N LEU A 24 31.61 -8.29 -13.39
CA LEU A 24 30.38 -7.82 -13.99
C LEU A 24 29.29 -7.50 -12.93
N ALA A 25 29.17 -8.33 -11.90
CA ALA A 25 28.28 -8.09 -10.76
C ALA A 25 28.63 -6.79 -10.03
N VAL A 26 29.92 -6.59 -9.68
CA VAL A 26 30.38 -5.41 -8.95
C VAL A 26 30.28 -4.14 -9.80
N THR A 27 30.67 -4.17 -11.07
CA THR A 27 30.59 -2.98 -11.94
C THR A 27 29.16 -2.50 -12.18
N PHE A 28 28.20 -3.41 -12.41
CA PHE A 28 26.78 -3.04 -12.51
C PHE A 28 26.20 -2.53 -11.18
N ALA A 29 26.59 -3.11 -10.04
CA ALA A 29 26.17 -2.64 -8.72
C ALA A 29 26.70 -1.23 -8.41
N VAL A 30 27.98 -0.98 -8.69
CA VAL A 30 28.63 0.32 -8.50
C VAL A 30 28.01 1.38 -9.42
N LEU A 31 27.83 1.08 -10.72
CA LEU A 31 27.21 2.00 -11.67
C LEU A 31 25.77 2.36 -11.26
N ALA A 32 24.98 1.38 -10.78
CA ALA A 32 23.65 1.64 -10.23
C ALA A 32 23.68 2.56 -9.00
N SER A 33 24.71 2.45 -8.15
CA SER A 33 24.88 3.32 -6.98
C SER A 33 25.31 4.73 -7.37
N VAL A 34 26.25 4.89 -8.29
CA VAL A 34 26.76 6.19 -8.78
C VAL A 34 25.61 6.99 -9.41
N LEU A 35 24.85 6.36 -10.31
CA LEU A 35 23.68 6.98 -10.94
C LEU A 35 22.67 7.55 -9.92
N VAL A 36 22.47 6.85 -8.80
CA VAL A 36 21.57 7.28 -7.71
C VAL A 36 22.14 8.44 -6.89
N GLN A 37 23.44 8.47 -6.61
CA GLN A 37 24.04 9.59 -5.86
C GLN A 37 24.04 10.87 -6.70
N ASP A 38 24.45 10.77 -7.96
CA ASP A 38 24.77 11.95 -8.78
C ASP A 38 23.51 12.61 -9.36
N TYR A 39 22.51 11.84 -9.79
CA TYR A 39 21.32 12.37 -10.48
C TYR A 39 20.08 12.52 -9.58
N SER A 40 19.76 11.53 -8.74
CA SER A 40 18.60 11.63 -7.83
C SER A 40 18.66 10.63 -6.67
N ILE A 41 19.05 11.11 -5.50
CA ILE A 41 19.09 10.35 -4.24
C ILE A 41 17.71 9.71 -3.91
N TRP A 42 16.61 10.33 -4.34
CA TRP A 42 15.24 9.82 -4.18
C TRP A 42 14.95 8.54 -5.00
N ALA A 43 15.83 8.14 -5.91
CA ALA A 43 15.71 6.88 -6.65
C ALA A 43 16.07 5.65 -5.80
N ARG A 44 16.72 5.80 -4.64
CA ARG A 44 17.17 4.68 -3.79
C ARG A 44 16.01 3.88 -3.16
N HIS A 45 16.30 2.64 -2.76
CA HIS A 45 15.38 1.69 -2.12
C HIS A 45 14.10 1.46 -2.97
N SER A 46 13.01 0.99 -2.35
CA SER A 46 11.78 0.62 -3.04
C SER A 46 10.99 1.82 -3.57
N GLY A 47 10.86 2.89 -2.77
CA GLY A 47 9.93 3.99 -3.06
C GLY A 47 8.51 3.76 -2.52
N ILE A 48 8.16 2.52 -2.11
CA ILE A 48 6.89 2.22 -1.42
C ILE A 48 6.70 3.02 -0.10
N PRO A 49 7.69 3.09 0.82
CA PRO A 49 7.59 3.94 2.00
C PRO A 49 7.32 5.41 1.67
N GLU A 50 8.02 5.94 0.66
CA GLU A 50 7.87 7.31 0.17
C GLU A 50 6.47 7.55 -0.41
N ILE A 51 5.94 6.65 -1.25
CA ILE A 51 4.58 6.75 -1.80
C ILE A 51 3.51 6.66 -0.70
N LYS A 52 3.67 5.76 0.30
CA LYS A 52 2.77 5.67 1.45
C LYS A 52 2.71 7.00 2.23
N THR A 53 3.83 7.71 2.38
CA THR A 53 3.85 9.05 3.01
C THR A 53 3.18 10.13 2.15
N VAL A 54 3.32 10.09 0.82
CA VAL A 54 2.68 11.06 -0.10
C VAL A 54 1.16 10.88 -0.14
N LEU A 55 0.68 9.64 -0.18
CA LEU A 55 -0.75 9.33 -0.12
C LEU A 55 -1.34 9.63 1.26
N GLY A 56 -0.59 9.33 2.34
CA GLY A 56 -0.96 9.67 3.72
C GLY A 56 -1.00 11.17 4.03
N GLY A 57 -0.40 12.03 3.19
CA GLY A 57 -0.60 13.48 3.26
C GLY A 57 0.59 14.35 2.87
N PHE A 58 1.81 13.82 2.95
CA PHE A 58 3.03 14.63 2.99
C PHE A 58 3.74 14.79 1.64
N VAL A 59 3.85 16.02 1.14
CA VAL A 59 4.35 16.29 -0.21
C VAL A 59 5.89 16.36 -0.25
N ILE A 60 6.54 15.22 -0.47
CA ILE A 60 7.99 15.14 -0.68
C ILE A 60 8.38 15.79 -2.03
N ARG A 61 9.11 16.92 -1.98
CA ARG A 61 9.61 17.62 -3.17
C ARG A 61 10.64 16.76 -3.92
N ARG A 62 10.66 16.85 -5.26
CA ARG A 62 11.54 16.11 -6.19
C ARG A 62 11.42 14.58 -6.24
N LEU A 63 10.69 13.93 -5.32
CA LEU A 63 10.44 12.48 -5.34
C LEU A 63 9.90 12.01 -6.71
N LEU A 64 8.72 12.52 -7.10
CA LEU A 64 8.04 12.22 -8.37
C LEU A 64 8.62 12.99 -9.57
N GLY A 65 9.94 13.19 -9.62
CA GLY A 65 10.63 13.98 -10.64
C GLY A 65 11.04 13.16 -11.87
N PRO A 66 11.21 13.79 -13.05
CA PRO A 66 11.63 13.10 -14.28
C PRO A 66 13.05 12.54 -14.18
N TRP A 67 13.97 13.24 -13.51
CA TRP A 67 15.29 12.71 -13.18
C TRP A 67 15.21 11.46 -12.29
N THR A 68 14.31 11.45 -11.31
CA THR A 68 14.07 10.29 -10.43
C THR A 68 13.49 9.11 -11.21
N LEU A 69 12.61 9.35 -12.19
CA LEU A 69 12.10 8.34 -13.11
C LEU A 69 13.24 7.68 -13.92
N ILE A 70 14.05 8.49 -14.62
CA ILE A 70 15.16 7.99 -15.46
C ILE A 70 16.19 7.23 -14.61
N THR A 71 16.63 7.85 -13.51
CA THR A 71 17.60 7.28 -12.56
C THR A 71 17.13 5.96 -11.98
N LYS A 72 15.86 5.88 -11.53
CA LYS A 72 15.33 4.66 -10.92
C LYS A 72 15.13 3.55 -11.95
N SER A 73 14.67 3.87 -13.17
CA SER A 73 14.50 2.87 -14.23
C SER A 73 15.84 2.27 -14.69
N LEU A 74 16.83 3.10 -15.04
CA LEU A 74 18.14 2.61 -15.50
C LEU A 74 18.92 1.93 -14.36
N GLY A 75 18.94 2.54 -13.18
CA GLY A 75 19.60 1.96 -12.00
C GLY A 75 18.98 0.63 -11.58
N LEU A 76 17.68 0.40 -11.81
CA LEU A 76 17.02 -0.87 -11.49
C LEU A 76 17.42 -1.99 -12.45
N VAL A 77 17.55 -1.70 -13.74
CA VAL A 77 18.07 -2.68 -14.72
C VAL A 77 19.47 -3.12 -14.33
N LEU A 78 20.35 -2.18 -14.00
CA LEU A 78 21.71 -2.46 -13.51
C LEU A 78 21.72 -3.24 -12.18
N ALA A 79 20.89 -2.83 -11.21
CA ALA A 79 20.77 -3.52 -9.92
C ALA A 79 20.27 -4.97 -10.07
N CYS A 80 19.30 -5.23 -10.94
CA CYS A 80 18.82 -6.60 -11.24
C CYS A 80 19.79 -7.41 -12.13
N ALA A 81 20.62 -6.76 -12.95
CA ALA A 81 21.67 -7.39 -13.74
C ALA A 81 22.89 -7.78 -12.89
N SER A 82 23.13 -7.10 -11.77
CA SER A 82 24.26 -7.38 -10.85
C SER A 82 24.21 -8.76 -10.17
N GLY A 83 23.08 -9.47 -10.21
CA GLY A 83 22.89 -10.74 -9.51
C GLY A 83 22.77 -10.64 -7.98
N MET A 84 22.77 -9.43 -7.40
CA MET A 84 22.45 -9.24 -5.98
C MET A 84 21.01 -9.67 -5.66
N TRP A 85 20.79 -10.10 -4.41
CA TRP A 85 19.47 -10.50 -3.91
C TRP A 85 18.53 -9.28 -3.77
N LEU A 86 17.88 -8.91 -4.87
CA LEU A 86 17.06 -7.72 -5.07
C LEU A 86 15.85 -8.03 -5.98
N GLY A 87 14.72 -7.33 -5.75
CA GLY A 87 13.52 -7.43 -6.59
C GLY A 87 13.17 -6.14 -7.32
N LYS A 88 12.66 -6.26 -8.56
CA LYS A 88 12.19 -5.12 -9.38
C LYS A 88 10.84 -4.53 -8.93
N GLU A 89 10.04 -5.33 -8.24
CA GLU A 89 8.59 -5.12 -8.11
C GLU A 89 8.21 -3.87 -7.31
N GLY A 90 8.89 -3.61 -6.18
CA GLY A 90 8.67 -2.41 -5.38
C GLY A 90 9.07 -1.11 -6.09
N PRO A 91 10.29 -1.04 -6.66
CA PRO A 91 10.72 0.05 -7.53
C PRO A 91 9.78 0.35 -8.72
N LEU A 92 9.15 -0.66 -9.33
CA LEU A 92 8.18 -0.47 -10.43
C LEU A 92 6.94 0.33 -9.99
N VAL A 93 6.47 0.18 -8.75
CA VAL A 93 5.38 1.01 -8.18
C VAL A 93 5.75 2.50 -8.24
N HIS A 94 6.96 2.84 -7.77
CA HIS A 94 7.41 4.23 -7.76
C HIS A 94 7.64 4.78 -9.17
N VAL A 95 8.15 3.95 -10.09
CA VAL A 95 8.29 4.30 -11.52
C VAL A 95 6.92 4.62 -12.13
N ALA A 96 5.89 3.80 -11.88
CA ALA A 96 4.53 4.05 -12.38
C ALA A 96 3.93 5.35 -11.79
N CYS A 97 4.09 5.61 -10.49
CA CYS A 97 3.69 6.87 -9.87
C CYS A 97 4.43 8.09 -10.47
N CYS A 98 5.73 7.95 -10.81
CA CYS A 98 6.49 9.01 -11.46
C CYS A 98 6.00 9.28 -12.90
N CYS A 99 5.68 8.24 -13.67
CA CYS A 99 5.05 8.37 -14.98
C CYS A 99 3.69 9.09 -14.88
N ALA A 100 2.83 8.67 -13.95
CA ALA A 100 1.55 9.33 -13.73
C ALA A 100 1.70 10.81 -13.34
N ASN A 101 2.65 11.15 -12.46
CA ASN A 101 2.93 12.55 -12.10
C ASN A 101 3.52 13.37 -13.25
N LEU A 102 4.13 12.75 -14.27
CA LEU A 102 4.49 13.42 -15.51
C LEU A 102 3.25 13.71 -16.35
N PHE A 103 2.37 12.72 -16.57
CA PHE A 103 1.14 12.87 -17.34
C PHE A 103 0.13 13.83 -16.71
N ILE A 104 -0.03 13.85 -15.39
CA ILE A 104 -0.92 14.75 -14.65
C ILE A 104 -0.64 16.24 -14.96
N LYS A 105 0.60 16.60 -15.30
CA LYS A 105 0.96 17.99 -15.62
C LYS A 105 0.28 18.53 -16.88
N PHE A 106 -0.10 17.66 -17.82
CA PHE A 106 -0.85 18.06 -19.02
C PHE A 106 -2.34 18.34 -18.72
N PHE A 107 -2.81 18.03 -17.50
CA PHE A 107 -4.20 18.21 -17.08
C PHE A 107 -4.29 19.13 -15.85
N PRO A 108 -4.41 20.46 -16.03
CA PRO A 108 -4.43 21.42 -14.92
C PRO A 108 -5.50 21.12 -13.84
N SER A 109 -6.66 20.61 -14.25
CA SER A 109 -7.78 20.22 -13.37
C SER A 109 -7.52 18.98 -12.51
N LEU A 110 -6.43 18.24 -12.77
CA LEU A 110 -5.90 17.19 -11.89
C LEU A 110 -4.69 17.71 -11.12
N ASN A 111 -3.76 18.40 -11.77
CA ASN A 111 -2.53 18.87 -11.13
C ASN A 111 -2.78 19.90 -10.01
N GLY A 112 -3.81 20.74 -10.14
CA GLY A 112 -4.23 21.71 -9.11
C GLY A 112 -5.01 21.10 -7.94
N ASN A 113 -5.50 19.87 -8.04
CA ASN A 113 -6.29 19.20 -7.00
C ASN A 113 -5.51 18.03 -6.40
N GLU A 114 -4.83 18.29 -5.28
CA GLU A 114 -4.01 17.30 -4.57
C GLU A 114 -4.79 16.05 -4.09
N ALA A 115 -6.11 16.13 -3.89
CA ALA A 115 -6.92 14.95 -3.59
C ALA A 115 -7.02 14.04 -4.82
N ARG A 116 -7.51 14.56 -5.96
CA ARG A 116 -7.61 13.81 -7.22
C ARG A 116 -6.26 13.28 -7.72
N LYS A 117 -5.19 14.04 -7.46
CA LYS A 117 -3.81 13.64 -7.74
C LYS A 117 -3.39 12.41 -6.95
N ARG A 118 -3.80 12.28 -5.68
CA ARG A 118 -3.58 11.05 -4.88
C ARG A 118 -4.39 9.87 -5.40
N GLU A 119 -5.65 10.08 -5.81
CA GLU A 119 -6.46 9.03 -6.45
C GLU A 119 -5.74 8.42 -7.68
N VAL A 120 -5.21 9.28 -8.56
CA VAL A 120 -4.46 8.86 -9.76
C VAL A 120 -3.11 8.23 -9.40
N LEU A 121 -2.42 8.69 -8.34
CA LEU A 121 -1.19 8.07 -7.87
C LEU A 121 -1.43 6.67 -7.27
N SER A 122 -2.56 6.44 -6.59
CA SER A 122 -2.97 5.11 -6.11
C SER A 122 -3.33 4.16 -7.27
N ALA A 123 -4.00 4.67 -8.31
CA ALA A 123 -4.28 3.90 -9.53
C ALA A 123 -2.99 3.55 -10.30
N ALA A 124 -2.04 4.48 -10.37
CA ALA A 124 -0.72 4.24 -10.96
C ALA A 124 0.12 3.24 -10.14
N ALA A 125 -0.01 3.25 -8.81
CA ALA A 125 0.64 2.26 -7.97
C ALA A 125 0.06 0.85 -8.20
N ALA A 126 -1.26 0.73 -8.34
CA ALA A 126 -1.95 -0.52 -8.66
C ALA A 126 -1.52 -1.08 -10.02
N SER A 127 -1.44 -0.25 -11.07
CA SER A 127 -0.94 -0.68 -12.37
C SER A 127 0.56 -0.98 -12.38
N GLY A 128 1.36 -0.32 -11.54
CA GLY A 128 2.76 -0.68 -11.28
C GLY A 128 2.93 -2.11 -10.74
N ILE A 129 2.11 -2.52 -9.76
CA ILE A 129 2.07 -3.91 -9.27
C ILE A 129 1.50 -4.86 -10.34
N SER A 130 0.49 -4.43 -11.11
CA SER A 130 -0.07 -5.22 -12.20
C SER A 130 0.98 -5.56 -13.27
N VAL A 131 1.83 -4.61 -13.67
CA VAL A 131 2.94 -4.85 -14.62
C VAL A 131 4.10 -5.62 -13.97
N ALA A 132 4.32 -5.45 -12.67
CA ALA A 132 5.33 -6.20 -11.92
C ALA A 132 5.09 -7.72 -11.95
N PHE A 133 3.83 -8.14 -11.75
CA PHE A 133 3.44 -9.55 -11.59
C PHE A 133 2.56 -10.13 -12.70
N GLY A 134 1.90 -9.32 -13.53
CA GLY A 134 0.78 -9.77 -14.37
C GLY A 134 -0.52 -10.01 -13.59
N SER A 135 -0.71 -9.29 -12.48
CA SER A 135 -1.76 -9.51 -11.46
C SER A 135 -2.61 -8.23 -11.26
N PRO A 136 -3.71 -8.05 -12.01
CA PRO A 136 -4.51 -6.84 -11.97
C PRO A 136 -5.35 -6.69 -10.70
N ILE A 137 -6.01 -7.76 -10.21
CA ILE A 137 -6.82 -7.68 -8.98
C ILE A 137 -5.89 -7.57 -7.78
N GLY A 138 -4.82 -8.37 -7.75
CA GLY A 138 -3.77 -8.30 -6.73
C GLY A 138 -3.09 -6.93 -6.65
N GLY A 139 -2.90 -6.25 -7.80
CA GLY A 139 -2.37 -4.88 -7.85
C GLY A 139 -3.27 -3.82 -7.21
N VAL A 140 -4.58 -3.87 -7.46
CA VAL A 140 -5.54 -2.96 -6.81
C VAL A 140 -5.59 -3.22 -5.30
N LEU A 141 -5.70 -4.49 -4.90
CA LEU A 141 -5.74 -4.87 -3.49
C LEU A 141 -4.45 -4.51 -2.76
N PHE A 142 -3.28 -4.61 -3.41
CA PHE A 142 -2.01 -4.15 -2.83
C PHE A 142 -2.01 -2.63 -2.59
N SER A 143 -2.54 -1.84 -3.52
CA SER A 143 -2.62 -0.37 -3.38
C SER A 143 -3.58 0.05 -2.25
N LEU A 144 -4.70 -0.67 -2.11
CA LEU A 144 -5.67 -0.52 -1.02
C LEU A 144 -5.07 -0.93 0.33
N GLU A 145 -4.50 -2.14 0.44
CA GLU A 145 -4.00 -2.71 1.70
C GLU A 145 -2.68 -2.07 2.19
N THR A 146 -1.82 -1.61 1.27
CA THR A 146 -0.46 -1.14 1.62
C THR A 146 -0.30 0.37 1.60
N LEU A 147 -0.89 1.07 0.62
CA LEU A 147 -0.47 2.41 0.21
C LEU A 147 -1.49 3.51 0.54
N SER A 148 -2.78 3.23 0.42
CA SER A 148 -3.86 4.21 0.51
C SER A 148 -4.62 4.06 1.82
N TYR A 149 -4.57 5.08 2.70
CA TYR A 149 -5.36 5.06 3.96
C TYR A 149 -6.88 5.11 3.70
N TYR A 150 -7.30 5.89 2.70
CA TYR A 150 -8.68 6.00 2.26
C TYR A 150 -8.74 5.80 0.75
N PHE A 151 -9.71 5.00 0.28
CA PHE A 151 -9.77 4.52 -1.10
C PHE A 151 -11.22 4.47 -1.58
N PRO A 152 -11.76 5.56 -2.18
CA PRO A 152 -13.15 5.61 -2.62
C PRO A 152 -13.47 4.59 -3.71
N ASP A 153 -14.67 4.01 -3.71
CA ASP A 153 -15.12 2.97 -4.66
C ASP A 153 -14.89 3.34 -6.14
N LYS A 154 -15.11 4.62 -6.49
CA LYS A 154 -14.84 5.17 -7.83
C LYS A 154 -13.37 5.03 -8.23
N THR A 155 -12.46 5.26 -7.28
CA THR A 155 -11.01 5.12 -7.48
C THR A 155 -10.59 3.66 -7.52
N MET A 156 -11.27 2.77 -6.79
CA MET A 156 -11.06 1.32 -6.87
C MET A 156 -11.38 0.79 -8.27
N TRP A 157 -12.53 1.17 -8.84
CA TRP A 157 -12.89 0.79 -10.21
C TRP A 157 -11.93 1.38 -11.26
N GLN A 158 -11.56 2.65 -11.14
CA GLN A 158 -10.58 3.29 -12.02
C GLN A 158 -9.19 2.64 -11.92
N SER A 159 -8.76 2.28 -10.71
CA SER A 159 -7.51 1.54 -10.47
C SER A 159 -7.56 0.16 -11.10
N PHE A 160 -8.69 -0.55 -11.02
CA PHE A 160 -8.87 -1.85 -11.67
C PHE A 160 -8.80 -1.76 -13.18
N VAL A 161 -9.51 -0.81 -13.81
CA VAL A 161 -9.41 -0.58 -15.26
C VAL A 161 -7.98 -0.24 -15.69
N CYS A 162 -7.26 0.60 -14.92
CA CYS A 162 -5.86 0.94 -15.19
C CYS A 162 -4.90 -0.25 -15.01
N ALA A 163 -5.10 -1.07 -13.98
CA ALA A 163 -4.32 -2.27 -13.74
C ALA A 163 -4.57 -3.35 -14.80
N MET A 164 -5.82 -3.50 -15.25
CA MET A 164 -6.23 -4.45 -16.27
C MET A 164 -5.68 -4.09 -17.66
N THR A 165 -5.78 -2.82 -18.08
CA THR A 165 -5.20 -2.38 -19.36
C THR A 165 -3.68 -2.52 -19.36
N ALA A 166 -3.00 -2.21 -18.26
CA ALA A 166 -1.56 -2.38 -18.13
C ALA A 166 -1.12 -3.86 -18.25
N ALA A 167 -1.89 -4.80 -17.68
CA ALA A 167 -1.64 -6.24 -17.84
C ALA A 167 -1.89 -6.72 -19.28
N VAL A 168 -2.96 -6.27 -19.93
CA VAL A 168 -3.26 -6.61 -21.34
C VAL A 168 -2.19 -6.04 -22.29
N CYS A 169 -1.70 -4.82 -22.05
CA CYS A 169 -0.59 -4.27 -22.81
C CYS A 169 0.70 -5.09 -22.60
N LEU A 170 1.02 -5.50 -21.37
CA LEU A 170 2.18 -6.37 -21.09
C LEU A 170 2.08 -7.72 -21.83
N GLN A 171 0.88 -8.32 -21.86
CA GLN A 171 0.61 -9.54 -22.61
C GLN A 171 0.78 -9.32 -24.13
N ALA A 172 0.26 -8.22 -24.67
CA ALA A 172 0.32 -7.91 -26.10
C ALA A 172 1.76 -7.67 -26.60
N PHE A 173 2.68 -7.22 -25.73
CA PHE A 173 4.10 -7.11 -26.04
C PHE A 173 4.90 -8.41 -25.89
N ASP A 174 4.38 -9.43 -25.19
CA ASP A 174 5.04 -10.68 -24.75
C ASP A 174 6.58 -10.60 -24.73
N PRO A 175 7.18 -9.82 -23.81
CA PRO A 175 8.63 -9.57 -23.79
C PRO A 175 9.46 -10.84 -23.52
N PHE A 176 8.83 -11.92 -23.06
CA PHE A 176 9.46 -13.21 -22.84
C PHE A 176 9.24 -14.21 -24.00
N ARG A 177 8.44 -13.86 -25.03
CA ARG A 177 8.02 -14.73 -26.14
C ARG A 177 7.53 -16.10 -25.65
N SER A 178 6.72 -16.06 -24.59
CA SER A 178 6.32 -17.22 -23.80
C SER A 178 4.89 -17.70 -24.08
N GLY A 179 4.06 -16.88 -24.72
CA GLY A 179 2.63 -17.11 -24.89
C GLY A 179 1.83 -17.10 -23.57
N LYS A 180 2.46 -16.74 -22.45
CA LYS A 180 1.85 -16.75 -21.11
C LYS A 180 1.61 -15.33 -20.61
N LEU A 181 0.49 -15.15 -19.93
CA LEU A 181 0.17 -13.93 -19.15
C LEU A 181 1.24 -13.62 -18.09
N VAL A 182 1.87 -14.65 -17.52
CA VAL A 182 2.72 -14.56 -16.32
C VAL A 182 3.92 -15.52 -16.40
N LEU A 183 5.11 -15.02 -16.06
CA LEU A 183 6.39 -15.76 -16.00
C LEU A 183 6.39 -16.97 -15.02
N TYR A 184 5.48 -16.96 -14.06
CA TYR A 184 5.36 -17.90 -12.95
C TYR A 184 4.21 -18.91 -13.10
N GLN A 185 3.44 -18.86 -14.20
CA GLN A 185 2.24 -19.69 -14.38
C GLN A 185 2.57 -21.19 -14.42
N ALA A 186 2.11 -21.90 -13.39
CA ALA A 186 2.28 -23.34 -13.17
C ALA A 186 0.91 -24.04 -13.15
N LYS A 187 0.59 -24.80 -14.20
CA LYS A 187 -0.65 -25.59 -14.27
C LYS A 187 -0.48 -26.93 -13.56
N TYR A 188 -0.97 -27.00 -12.33
CA TYR A 188 -1.14 -28.22 -11.56
C TYR A 188 -2.27 -29.09 -12.14
N SER A 189 -2.19 -30.41 -11.94
CA SER A 189 -3.16 -31.39 -12.45
C SER A 189 -3.76 -32.32 -11.38
N VAL A 190 -3.54 -32.00 -10.11
CA VAL A 190 -4.09 -32.70 -8.94
C VAL A 190 -4.49 -31.62 -7.92
N ASP A 191 -5.57 -31.85 -7.19
CA ASP A 191 -6.00 -30.98 -6.09
C ASP A 191 -5.28 -31.32 -4.78
N TRP A 192 -5.28 -30.37 -3.84
CA TRP A 192 -4.75 -30.61 -2.49
C TRP A 192 -5.67 -31.54 -1.69
N THR A 193 -5.11 -32.18 -0.66
CA THR A 193 -5.85 -33.07 0.25
C THR A 193 -5.79 -32.56 1.69
N ASP A 194 -6.82 -32.86 2.50
CA ASP A 194 -7.03 -32.24 3.81
C ASP A 194 -5.82 -32.31 4.76
N PHE A 195 -5.04 -33.38 4.70
CA PHE A 195 -3.86 -33.54 5.55
C PHE A 195 -2.75 -32.52 5.24
N GLU A 196 -2.68 -31.98 4.02
CA GLU A 196 -1.66 -31.01 3.63
C GLU A 196 -1.83 -29.66 4.34
N ILE A 197 -3.02 -29.36 4.89
CA ILE A 197 -3.25 -28.15 5.69
C ILE A 197 -2.26 -28.06 6.87
N ILE A 198 -1.82 -29.20 7.43
CA ILE A 198 -0.87 -29.24 8.54
C ILE A 198 0.52 -28.72 8.12
N PRO A 199 1.23 -29.30 7.12
CA PRO A 199 2.49 -28.75 6.65
C PRO A 199 2.35 -27.37 5.99
N TYR A 200 1.22 -27.03 5.35
CA TYR A 200 0.97 -25.65 4.89
C TYR A 200 0.89 -24.65 6.07
N ALA A 201 0.27 -25.02 7.19
CA ALA A 201 0.28 -24.21 8.41
C ALA A 201 1.70 -24.09 9.02
N ILE A 202 2.51 -25.15 8.97
CA ILE A 202 3.93 -25.11 9.40
C ILE A 202 4.76 -24.16 8.53
N LEU A 203 4.51 -24.12 7.21
CA LEU A 203 5.11 -23.10 6.32
C LEU A 203 4.64 -21.68 6.67
N GLY A 204 3.40 -21.52 7.13
CA GLY A 204 2.90 -20.28 7.75
C GLY A 204 3.71 -19.87 8.98
N ILE A 205 3.91 -20.79 9.93
CA ILE A 205 4.72 -20.58 11.15
C ILE A 205 6.14 -20.15 10.78
N PHE A 206 6.78 -20.87 9.85
CA PHE A 206 8.12 -20.53 9.35
C PHE A 206 8.15 -19.13 8.72
N GLY A 207 7.19 -18.78 7.87
CA GLY A 207 7.11 -17.46 7.23
C GLY A 207 7.05 -16.30 8.23
N GLY A 208 6.26 -16.45 9.30
CA GLY A 208 6.13 -15.45 10.36
C GLY A 208 7.43 -15.26 11.16
N ILE A 209 8.10 -16.36 11.52
CA ILE A 209 9.39 -16.34 12.21
C ILE A 209 10.48 -15.73 11.32
N TYR A 210 10.60 -16.21 10.07
CA TYR A 210 11.52 -15.69 9.05
C TYR A 210 11.38 -14.17 8.91
N GLY A 211 10.15 -13.68 8.73
CA GLY A 211 9.91 -12.28 8.46
C GLY A 211 10.05 -11.38 9.70
N GLY A 212 9.65 -11.86 10.88
CA GLY A 212 9.90 -11.19 12.15
C GLY A 212 11.39 -11.02 12.46
N LEU A 213 12.19 -12.06 12.19
CA LEU A 213 13.65 -12.00 12.31
C LEU A 213 14.28 -11.13 11.21
N PHE A 214 13.79 -11.21 9.97
CA PHE A 214 14.26 -10.40 8.84
C PHE A 214 14.13 -8.91 9.11
N ILE A 215 12.96 -8.45 9.59
CA ILE A 215 12.74 -7.04 9.91
C ILE A 215 13.70 -6.60 11.02
N LYS A 216 13.87 -7.39 12.09
CA LYS A 216 14.81 -7.07 13.18
C LYS A 216 16.26 -6.98 12.69
N LEU A 217 16.71 -7.94 11.86
CA LEU A 217 18.05 -7.95 11.30
C LEU A 217 18.30 -6.78 10.34
N ASN A 218 17.38 -6.53 9.39
CA ASN A 218 17.51 -5.42 8.44
C ASN A 218 17.52 -4.05 9.16
N MET A 219 16.70 -3.87 10.20
CA MET A 219 16.73 -2.68 11.04
C MET A 219 18.02 -2.56 11.86
N ALA A 220 18.56 -3.67 12.40
CA ALA A 220 19.84 -3.67 13.11
C ALA A 220 21.00 -3.28 12.18
N VAL A 221 21.09 -3.88 10.99
CA VAL A 221 22.09 -3.54 9.96
C VAL A 221 21.97 -2.06 9.56
N ALA A 222 20.75 -1.56 9.31
CA ALA A 222 20.55 -0.17 8.91
C ALA A 222 20.94 0.84 10.01
N ARG A 223 20.71 0.53 11.29
CA ARG A 223 21.20 1.35 12.43
C ARG A 223 22.72 1.26 12.58
N TRP A 224 23.31 0.07 12.50
CA TRP A 224 24.76 -0.13 12.56
C TRP A 224 25.48 0.69 11.47
N LYS A 225 24.92 0.74 10.26
CA LYS A 225 25.39 1.58 9.15
C LYS A 225 25.20 3.10 9.36
N LYS A 226 24.28 3.55 10.23
CA LYS A 226 24.13 4.97 10.63
C LYS A 226 25.12 5.35 11.74
N SER A 227 25.53 4.38 12.56
CA SER A 227 26.41 4.59 13.72
C SER A 227 27.91 4.41 13.43
N THR A 228 28.28 3.55 12.46
CA THR A 228 29.68 3.09 12.28
C THR A 228 30.37 3.83 11.15
N SER A 229 31.44 4.58 11.45
CA SER A 229 32.18 5.38 10.47
C SER A 229 33.10 4.57 9.54
N TRP A 230 33.34 3.28 9.83
CA TRP A 230 34.34 2.42 9.19
C TRP A 230 34.18 2.19 7.67
N LEU A 231 32.99 2.41 7.10
CA LEU A 231 32.73 2.32 5.65
C LEU A 231 32.27 3.68 5.09
N PRO A 232 33.21 4.62 4.87
CA PRO A 232 32.90 5.94 4.33
C PRO A 232 32.47 5.85 2.86
N GLY A 233 31.27 6.35 2.57
CA GLY A 233 30.74 6.48 1.22
C GLY A 233 29.70 5.40 0.85
N PRO A 234 28.56 5.78 0.26
CA PRO A 234 27.50 4.84 -0.10
C PRO A 234 27.91 3.88 -1.22
N VAL A 235 28.73 4.32 -2.17
CA VAL A 235 29.23 3.52 -3.28
C VAL A 235 30.17 2.42 -2.78
N LEU A 236 31.04 2.70 -1.79
CA LEU A 236 31.92 1.70 -1.16
C LEU A 236 31.11 0.61 -0.46
N GLN A 237 30.04 0.98 0.24
CA GLN A 237 29.13 0.02 0.87
C GLN A 237 28.44 -0.89 -0.15
N VAL A 238 28.07 -0.37 -1.31
CA VAL A 238 27.50 -1.17 -2.42
C VAL A 238 28.58 -2.08 -3.03
N LEU A 239 29.78 -1.58 -3.27
CA LEU A 239 30.91 -2.35 -3.81
C LEU A 239 31.23 -3.56 -2.91
N VAL A 240 31.38 -3.35 -1.61
CA VAL A 240 31.71 -4.42 -0.65
C VAL A 240 30.60 -5.46 -0.58
N VAL A 241 29.32 -5.05 -0.51
CA VAL A 241 28.20 -6.01 -0.44
C VAL A 241 27.97 -6.73 -1.77
N ALA A 242 28.17 -6.06 -2.91
CA ALA A 242 28.11 -6.69 -4.24
C ALA A 242 29.23 -7.73 -4.41
N LEU A 243 30.44 -7.42 -3.96
CA LEU A 243 31.58 -8.35 -3.96
C LEU A 243 31.28 -9.59 -3.12
N ILE A 244 30.88 -9.41 -1.85
CA ILE A 244 30.50 -10.52 -0.95
C ILE A 244 29.34 -11.33 -1.57
N SER A 245 28.33 -10.67 -2.15
CA SER A 245 27.21 -11.35 -2.81
C SER A 245 27.68 -12.20 -3.99
N ALA A 246 28.56 -11.68 -4.85
CA ALA A 246 29.07 -12.42 -6.01
C ALA A 246 29.95 -13.62 -5.60
N LEU A 247 30.82 -13.43 -4.59
CA LEU A 247 31.67 -14.46 -4.03
C LEU A 247 30.84 -15.62 -3.42
N ILE A 248 29.70 -15.32 -2.79
CA ILE A 248 28.79 -16.34 -2.22
C ILE A 248 27.87 -16.96 -3.28
N ASN A 249 27.37 -16.17 -4.24
CA ASN A 249 26.39 -16.63 -5.22
C ASN A 249 26.98 -17.62 -6.23
N TYR A 250 28.18 -17.38 -6.77
CA TYR A 250 28.71 -18.20 -7.88
C TYR A 250 29.03 -19.66 -7.51
N PRO A 251 29.60 -19.97 -6.32
CA PRO A 251 29.78 -21.36 -5.89
C PRO A 251 28.46 -22.06 -5.56
N ASN A 252 27.45 -21.31 -5.09
CA ASN A 252 26.15 -21.86 -4.70
C ASN A 252 25.23 -22.05 -5.91
N PHE A 253 25.08 -23.30 -6.33
CA PHE A 253 24.33 -23.69 -7.53
C PHE A 253 22.95 -23.04 -7.68
N TYR A 254 22.15 -22.95 -6.59
CA TYR A 254 20.85 -22.27 -6.61
C TYR A 254 20.94 -20.73 -6.59
N LEU A 255 21.93 -20.15 -5.91
CA LEU A 255 22.08 -18.69 -5.76
C LEU A 255 22.68 -18.01 -7.01
N LYS A 256 23.35 -18.79 -7.86
CA LYS A 256 23.88 -18.36 -9.16
C LYS A 256 22.78 -18.03 -10.19
N VAL A 257 21.58 -18.58 -10.03
CA VAL A 257 20.43 -18.37 -10.92
C VAL A 257 19.72 -17.06 -10.55
N GLN A 258 19.31 -16.26 -11.54
CA GLN A 258 18.59 -15.01 -11.28
C GLN A 258 17.28 -15.28 -10.52
N THR A 259 16.98 -14.48 -9.49
CA THR A 259 15.91 -14.76 -8.50
C THR A 259 14.52 -14.99 -9.12
N SER A 260 14.19 -14.32 -10.22
CA SER A 260 12.95 -14.51 -11.00
C SER A 260 12.90 -15.87 -11.71
N GLU A 261 14.00 -16.29 -12.35
CA GLU A 261 14.11 -17.61 -12.98
C GLU A 261 14.15 -18.72 -11.92
N LEU A 262 14.82 -18.49 -10.79
CA LEU A 262 14.83 -19.39 -9.63
C LEU A 262 13.41 -19.66 -9.11
N VAL A 263 12.60 -18.62 -8.85
CA VAL A 263 11.20 -18.81 -8.43
C VAL A 263 10.36 -19.50 -9.51
N SER A 264 10.50 -19.10 -10.78
CA SER A 264 9.80 -19.76 -11.91
C SER A 264 10.14 -21.25 -12.02
N ASN A 265 11.36 -21.67 -11.61
CA ASN A 265 11.76 -23.08 -11.57
C ASN A 265 11.30 -23.80 -10.29
N LEU A 266 11.31 -23.15 -9.12
CA LEU A 266 10.81 -23.71 -7.86
C LEU A 266 9.30 -24.00 -7.88
N PHE A 267 8.53 -23.28 -8.69
CA PHE A 267 7.10 -23.51 -8.92
C PHE A 267 6.79 -24.55 -10.02
N ARG A 268 7.79 -25.18 -10.68
CA ARG A 268 7.53 -26.18 -11.73
C ARG A 268 7.37 -27.59 -11.18
N GLU A 269 6.42 -28.33 -11.75
CA GLU A 269 6.27 -29.76 -11.52
C GLU A 269 7.36 -30.56 -12.23
N CYS A 270 7.87 -31.59 -11.56
CA CYS A 270 8.86 -32.52 -12.12
C CYS A 270 8.31 -33.46 -13.21
N SER A 271 6.99 -33.61 -13.30
CA SER A 271 6.32 -34.52 -14.24
C SER A 271 6.41 -34.11 -15.71
N LYS A 272 6.76 -32.85 -15.98
CA LYS A 272 6.70 -32.22 -17.32
C LYS A 272 8.08 -31.88 -17.90
N ILE A 273 9.16 -32.42 -17.30
CA ILE A 273 10.55 -32.05 -17.59
C ILE A 273 11.34 -33.26 -18.11
N ARG A 274 12.10 -33.07 -19.19
CA ARG A 274 13.04 -34.08 -19.76
C ARG A 274 14.51 -33.78 -19.46
N ASP A 275 14.83 -32.50 -19.28
CA ASP A 275 16.15 -31.99 -18.89
C ASP A 275 15.98 -31.10 -17.67
N ASP A 276 16.58 -31.46 -16.52
CA ASP A 276 16.56 -30.62 -15.32
C ASP A 276 17.72 -29.60 -15.33
N PRO A 277 17.48 -28.29 -15.60
CA PRO A 277 18.55 -27.30 -15.54
C PRO A 277 19.03 -26.99 -14.12
N VAL A 278 18.20 -27.28 -13.10
CA VAL A 278 18.46 -26.92 -11.70
C VAL A 278 18.43 -28.14 -10.75
N GLY A 279 18.44 -29.38 -11.26
CA GLY A 279 18.52 -30.61 -10.45
C GLY A 279 17.40 -30.77 -9.39
N LEU A 280 16.25 -30.10 -9.56
CA LEU A 280 15.17 -30.01 -8.56
C LEU A 280 14.30 -31.27 -8.45
N CYS A 281 14.56 -32.27 -9.28
CA CYS A 281 13.71 -33.44 -9.50
C CYS A 281 14.46 -34.78 -9.38
N ASN A 282 15.68 -34.75 -8.86
CA ASN A 282 16.49 -35.95 -8.61
C ASN A 282 15.82 -36.87 -7.58
N THR A 283 15.66 -38.14 -7.90
CA THR A 283 15.06 -39.17 -7.04
C THR A 283 16.11 -39.96 -6.23
N GLY A 284 15.66 -40.75 -5.26
CA GLY A 284 16.54 -41.56 -4.41
C GLY A 284 17.41 -40.71 -3.47
N ALA A 285 18.59 -41.23 -3.08
CA ALA A 285 19.47 -40.60 -2.09
C ALA A 285 19.91 -39.15 -2.44
N ALA A 286 19.90 -38.79 -3.73
CA ALA A 286 20.21 -37.43 -4.19
C ALA A 286 19.22 -36.38 -3.64
N SER A 287 17.99 -36.77 -3.30
CA SER A 287 16.97 -35.88 -2.72
C SER A 287 17.34 -35.30 -1.35
N LEU A 288 18.07 -36.04 -0.51
CA LEU A 288 18.58 -35.52 0.76
C LEU A 288 19.63 -34.42 0.54
N SER A 289 20.47 -34.57 -0.50
CA SER A 289 21.45 -33.56 -0.90
C SER A 289 20.77 -32.30 -1.45
N THR A 290 19.73 -32.43 -2.28
CA THR A 290 18.99 -31.26 -2.78
C THR A 290 18.22 -30.55 -1.67
N ILE A 291 17.59 -31.28 -0.73
CA ILE A 291 16.96 -30.69 0.47
C ILE A 291 17.98 -29.87 1.28
N PHE A 292 19.15 -30.43 1.58
CA PHE A 292 20.20 -29.71 2.32
C PHE A 292 20.67 -28.45 1.57
N LEU A 293 20.93 -28.56 0.27
CA LEU A 293 21.35 -27.43 -0.57
C LEU A 293 20.26 -26.34 -0.69
N LEU A 294 18.97 -26.71 -0.71
CA LEU A 294 17.85 -25.76 -0.69
C LEU A 294 17.77 -25.00 0.64
N PHE A 295 17.93 -25.68 1.78
CA PHE A 295 17.97 -25.03 3.09
C PHE A 295 19.21 -24.14 3.27
N ALA A 296 20.38 -24.59 2.83
CA ALA A 296 21.61 -23.78 2.83
C ALA A 296 21.47 -22.53 1.96
N ALA A 297 20.92 -22.66 0.75
CA ALA A 297 20.61 -21.54 -0.13
C ALA A 297 19.60 -20.57 0.52
N ALA A 298 18.54 -21.06 1.15
CA ALA A 298 17.55 -20.23 1.83
C ALA A 298 18.16 -19.42 2.99
N LEU A 299 19.06 -20.03 3.78
CA LEU A 299 19.74 -19.36 4.89
C LEU A 299 20.72 -18.28 4.41
N LEU A 300 21.53 -18.58 3.38
CA LEU A 300 22.42 -17.60 2.77
C LEU A 300 21.64 -16.43 2.13
N ALA A 301 20.56 -16.75 1.40
CA ALA A 301 19.68 -15.77 0.77
C ALA A 301 19.00 -14.83 1.79
N PHE A 302 18.60 -15.34 2.96
CA PHE A 302 18.07 -14.54 4.07
C PHE A 302 19.08 -13.46 4.52
N PHE A 303 20.34 -13.84 4.78
CA PHE A 303 21.38 -12.89 5.19
C PHE A 303 21.73 -11.89 4.07
N LEU A 304 21.86 -12.36 2.83
CA LEU A 304 22.13 -11.50 1.67
C LEU A 304 21.01 -10.46 1.49
N ALA A 305 19.74 -10.89 1.44
CA ALA A 305 18.59 -10.00 1.28
C ALA A 305 18.44 -8.99 2.43
N ALA A 306 18.80 -9.37 3.66
CA ALA A 306 18.75 -8.49 4.82
C ALA A 306 19.79 -7.35 4.76
N ILE A 307 20.93 -7.59 4.11
CA ILE A 307 22.00 -6.60 3.91
C ILE A 307 21.75 -5.76 2.65
N THR A 308 21.38 -6.38 1.52
CA THR A 308 21.21 -5.69 0.23
C THR A 308 20.08 -4.65 0.26
N PHE A 309 18.97 -4.91 0.96
CA PHE A 309 17.84 -3.97 1.00
C PHE A 309 18.17 -2.63 1.70
N GLY A 310 19.22 -2.60 2.53
CA GLY A 310 19.74 -1.38 3.18
C GLY A 310 20.81 -0.63 2.37
N LEU A 311 20.96 -0.91 1.08
CA LEU A 311 21.93 -0.24 0.18
C LEU A 311 21.33 0.98 -0.53
N GLN A 312 22.19 1.89 -1.00
CA GLN A 312 21.78 3.14 -1.67
C GLN A 312 21.51 2.98 -3.18
N ILE A 313 20.80 1.91 -3.55
CA ILE A 313 20.45 1.50 -4.92
C ILE A 313 18.94 1.29 -5.02
N PRO A 314 18.31 1.33 -6.22
CA PRO A 314 16.91 0.98 -6.38
C PRO A 314 16.69 -0.51 -6.10
N ALA A 315 15.85 -0.83 -5.11
CA ALA A 315 15.79 -2.15 -4.50
C ALA A 315 14.39 -2.45 -3.93
N GLY A 316 13.77 -3.55 -4.35
CA GLY A 316 12.55 -4.11 -3.75
C GLY A 316 12.83 -5.41 -2.99
N ILE A 317 12.06 -5.66 -1.92
CA ILE A 317 12.25 -6.84 -1.05
C ILE A 317 11.28 -8.01 -1.32
N ILE A 318 10.24 -7.77 -2.13
CA ILE A 318 9.17 -8.74 -2.39
C ILE A 318 9.71 -10.04 -3.02
N LEU A 319 10.39 -9.95 -4.16
CA LEU A 319 10.91 -11.12 -4.89
C LEU A 319 11.96 -11.92 -4.10
N PRO A 320 12.96 -11.31 -3.42
CA PRO A 320 13.87 -12.03 -2.52
C PRO A 320 13.14 -12.82 -1.42
N SER A 321 12.15 -12.21 -0.74
CA SER A 321 11.41 -12.89 0.35
C SER A 321 10.54 -14.03 -0.18
N MET A 322 9.89 -13.81 -1.33
CA MET A 322 9.15 -14.84 -2.05
C MET A 322 10.06 -16.02 -2.45
N ALA A 323 11.31 -15.76 -2.84
CA ALA A 323 12.26 -16.81 -3.21
C ALA A 323 12.81 -17.60 -2.02
N VAL A 324 13.10 -16.97 -0.87
CA VAL A 324 13.47 -17.70 0.36
C VAL A 324 12.32 -18.60 0.82
N GLY A 325 11.09 -18.10 0.78
CA GLY A 325 9.89 -18.90 1.05
C GLY A 325 9.71 -20.06 0.07
N ALA A 326 9.97 -19.83 -1.22
CA ALA A 326 9.90 -20.88 -2.25
C ALA A 326 10.97 -21.96 -2.07
N LEU A 327 12.19 -21.61 -1.66
CA LEU A 327 13.28 -22.57 -1.38
C LEU A 327 12.91 -23.52 -0.23
N VAL A 328 12.44 -22.97 0.90
CA VAL A 328 12.03 -23.75 2.07
C VAL A 328 10.74 -24.53 1.80
N GLY A 329 9.76 -23.91 1.15
CA GLY A 329 8.55 -24.59 0.70
C GLY A 329 8.83 -25.77 -0.21
N ARG A 330 9.73 -25.62 -1.20
CA ARG A 330 10.15 -26.72 -2.08
C ARG A 330 10.86 -27.83 -1.30
N ALA A 331 11.73 -27.49 -0.35
CA ALA A 331 12.42 -28.48 0.49
C ALA A 331 11.46 -29.30 1.36
N VAL A 332 10.47 -28.64 1.99
CA VAL A 332 9.39 -29.31 2.74
C VAL A 332 8.51 -30.16 1.83
N GLY A 333 8.19 -29.70 0.62
CA GLY A 333 7.44 -30.46 -0.37
C GLY A 333 8.15 -31.74 -0.82
N ILE A 334 9.46 -31.68 -1.09
CA ILE A 334 10.26 -32.88 -1.44
C ILE A 334 10.33 -33.83 -0.25
N LEU A 335 10.54 -33.33 0.98
CA LEU A 335 10.52 -34.15 2.20
C LEU A 335 9.16 -34.85 2.40
N MET A 336 8.06 -34.20 2.05
CA MET A 336 6.72 -34.78 2.11
C MET A 336 6.48 -35.84 1.01
N GLU A 337 6.95 -35.61 -0.23
CA GLU A 337 6.93 -36.62 -1.32
C GLU A 337 7.79 -37.84 -0.95
N MET A 338 8.93 -37.65 -0.27
CA MET A 338 9.75 -38.75 0.28
C MET A 338 9.02 -39.53 1.38
N TRP A 339 8.42 -38.85 2.35
CA TRP A 339 7.74 -39.50 3.48
C TRP A 339 6.53 -40.31 3.00
N TYR A 340 5.72 -39.75 2.09
CA TYR A 340 4.63 -40.47 1.42
C TYR A 340 5.14 -41.74 0.72
N ASN A 341 6.19 -41.63 -0.11
CA ASN A 341 6.72 -42.77 -0.84
C ASN A 341 7.30 -43.86 0.07
N SER A 342 7.88 -43.50 1.22
CA SER A 342 8.43 -44.45 2.19
C SER A 342 7.37 -45.15 3.04
N ASN A 343 6.23 -44.51 3.33
CA ASN A 343 5.25 -44.98 4.32
C ASN A 343 3.80 -44.95 3.79
N LYS A 344 3.60 -45.44 2.56
CA LYS A 344 2.30 -45.46 1.85
C LYS A 344 1.12 -46.05 2.64
N SER A 345 1.38 -46.95 3.60
CA SER A 345 0.36 -47.59 4.44
C SER A 345 -0.06 -46.76 5.67
N PHE A 346 0.56 -45.60 5.92
CA PHE A 346 0.28 -44.78 7.10
C PHE A 346 -1.11 -44.12 7.00
N TYR A 347 -1.83 -44.06 8.13
CA TYR A 347 -3.26 -43.68 8.19
C TYR A 347 -3.57 -42.35 7.48
N LEU A 348 -2.68 -41.35 7.66
CA LEU A 348 -2.83 -39.99 7.12
C LEU A 348 -2.80 -39.93 5.59
N PHE A 349 -2.26 -40.95 4.91
CA PHE A 349 -2.17 -41.00 3.44
C PHE A 349 -3.30 -41.80 2.77
N LYS A 350 -4.27 -42.32 3.54
CA LYS A 350 -5.40 -43.11 2.99
C LYS A 350 -6.34 -42.31 2.07
N SER A 351 -6.31 -40.98 2.13
CA SER A 351 -7.08 -40.09 1.25
C SER A 351 -6.44 -39.88 -0.13
N CYS A 352 -5.24 -40.42 -0.37
CA CYS A 352 -4.54 -40.31 -1.64
C CYS A 352 -5.11 -41.27 -2.70
N PRO A 353 -5.35 -40.83 -3.96
CA PRO A 353 -5.67 -41.74 -5.06
C PRO A 353 -4.51 -42.71 -5.36
N PRO A 354 -4.79 -43.96 -5.76
CA PRO A 354 -3.74 -44.97 -5.97
C PRO A 354 -2.87 -44.71 -7.22
N ASP A 355 -3.45 -44.14 -8.28
CA ASP A 355 -2.80 -44.02 -9.61
C ASP A 355 -2.17 -42.65 -9.90
N THR A 356 -2.23 -41.68 -8.97
CA THR A 356 -1.68 -40.32 -9.17
C THR A 356 -0.71 -39.91 -8.06
N ARG A 357 0.13 -38.90 -8.32
CA ARG A 357 0.99 -38.32 -7.27
C ARG A 357 0.13 -37.47 -6.34
N CYS A 358 -0.03 -37.93 -5.10
CA CYS A 358 -0.81 -37.25 -4.07
C CYS A 358 -0.16 -35.94 -3.58
N VAL A 359 1.18 -35.87 -3.58
CA VAL A 359 1.96 -34.72 -3.10
C VAL A 359 2.76 -34.13 -4.27
N ILE A 360 2.72 -32.82 -4.46
CA ILE A 360 3.44 -32.10 -5.53
C ILE A 360 4.32 -30.99 -4.91
N PRO A 361 5.66 -31.13 -4.88
CA PRO A 361 6.53 -30.16 -4.19
C PRO A 361 6.45 -28.69 -4.65
N GLY A 362 5.87 -28.41 -5.82
CA GLY A 362 5.63 -27.06 -6.31
C GLY A 362 4.54 -26.29 -5.53
N THR A 363 3.52 -26.97 -5.00
CA THR A 363 2.43 -26.34 -4.23
C THR A 363 2.95 -25.80 -2.90
N TYR A 364 3.77 -26.59 -2.21
CA TYR A 364 4.50 -26.22 -1.01
C TYR A 364 5.45 -25.04 -1.24
N ALA A 365 6.13 -24.99 -2.40
CA ALA A 365 6.94 -23.84 -2.80
C ALA A 365 6.09 -22.56 -2.92
N ILE A 366 4.89 -22.63 -3.51
CA ILE A 366 3.95 -21.51 -3.64
C ILE A 366 3.43 -21.05 -2.27
N VAL A 367 3.01 -21.98 -1.40
CA VAL A 367 2.53 -21.65 -0.05
C VAL A 367 3.64 -21.06 0.81
N GLY A 368 4.84 -21.63 0.79
CA GLY A 368 6.00 -21.09 1.49
C GLY A 368 6.41 -19.69 0.99
N ALA A 369 6.34 -19.47 -0.33
CA ALA A 369 6.60 -18.17 -0.95
C ALA A 369 5.60 -17.09 -0.49
N ALA A 370 4.31 -17.41 -0.44
CA ALA A 370 3.26 -16.52 0.09
C ALA A 370 3.46 -16.24 1.58
N ALA A 371 3.70 -17.28 2.38
CA ALA A 371 3.90 -17.17 3.83
C ALA A 371 5.12 -16.31 4.18
N ALA A 372 6.29 -16.53 3.55
CA ALA A 372 7.49 -15.74 3.81
C ALA A 372 7.33 -14.27 3.38
N LEU A 373 6.58 -14.00 2.29
CA LEU A 373 6.28 -12.64 1.87
C LEU A 373 5.37 -11.91 2.86
N ALA A 374 4.27 -12.54 3.31
CA ALA A 374 3.36 -12.00 4.33
C ALA A 374 4.09 -11.73 5.66
N GLY A 375 5.03 -12.61 6.01
CA GLY A 375 5.92 -12.44 7.16
C GLY A 375 6.81 -11.20 7.10
N VAL A 376 7.13 -10.68 5.91
CA VAL A 376 7.97 -9.47 5.74
C VAL A 376 7.12 -8.20 5.52
N THR A 377 5.98 -8.28 4.84
CA THR A 377 5.17 -7.10 4.48
C THR A 377 3.97 -6.83 5.38
N ARG A 378 3.51 -7.81 6.19
CA ARG A 378 2.26 -7.77 7.00
C ARG A 378 0.94 -7.70 6.23
N LEU A 379 1.01 -7.87 4.91
CA LEU A 379 -0.14 -7.97 4.03
C LEU A 379 -0.73 -9.39 4.04
N THR A 380 -2.01 -9.50 3.70
CA THR A 380 -2.76 -10.76 3.68
C THR A 380 -3.49 -10.91 2.35
N VAL A 381 -4.58 -10.17 2.15
CA VAL A 381 -5.52 -10.37 1.03
C VAL A 381 -4.85 -10.12 -0.32
N SER A 382 -4.05 -9.05 -0.44
CA SER A 382 -3.31 -8.76 -1.66
C SER A 382 -2.30 -9.86 -2.02
N ILE A 383 -1.62 -10.46 -1.05
CA ILE A 383 -0.66 -11.54 -1.30
C ILE A 383 -1.36 -12.81 -1.77
N VAL A 384 -2.46 -13.19 -1.12
CA VAL A 384 -3.25 -14.39 -1.52
C VAL A 384 -3.70 -14.23 -2.98
N VAL A 385 -4.25 -13.05 -3.34
CA VAL A 385 -4.72 -12.79 -4.71
C VAL A 385 -3.58 -12.69 -5.72
N ILE A 386 -2.45 -12.03 -5.40
CA ILE A 386 -1.27 -11.99 -6.27
C ILE A 386 -0.78 -13.42 -6.55
N VAL A 387 -0.56 -14.24 -5.51
CA VAL A 387 -0.03 -15.59 -5.68
C VAL A 387 -1.03 -16.51 -6.40
N PHE A 388 -2.33 -16.30 -6.21
CA PHE A 388 -3.38 -16.93 -7.02
C PHE A 388 -3.32 -16.53 -8.50
N GLU A 389 -3.35 -15.23 -8.84
CA GLU A 389 -3.30 -14.76 -10.24
C GLU A 389 -1.97 -15.18 -10.92
N LEU A 390 -0.87 -15.19 -10.17
CA LEU A 390 0.45 -15.65 -10.64
C LEU A 390 0.49 -17.11 -11.08
N THR A 391 -0.28 -17.98 -10.40
CA THR A 391 -0.25 -19.43 -10.59
C THR A 391 -1.37 -19.91 -11.50
N GLY A 392 -2.55 -19.29 -11.41
CA GLY A 392 -3.76 -19.64 -12.15
C GLY A 392 -4.54 -20.82 -11.57
N ALA A 393 -4.23 -21.25 -10.35
CA ALA A 393 -4.85 -22.41 -9.70
C ALA A 393 -5.76 -21.98 -8.54
N LEU A 394 -7.07 -21.84 -8.81
CA LEU A 394 -8.08 -21.43 -7.83
C LEU A 394 -8.15 -22.33 -6.59
N THR A 395 -7.83 -23.63 -6.73
CA THR A 395 -8.08 -24.62 -5.66
C THR A 395 -7.16 -24.41 -4.46
N TYR A 396 -5.93 -23.94 -4.64
CA TYR A 396 -4.96 -23.71 -3.56
C TYR A 396 -5.18 -22.41 -2.75
N VAL A 397 -6.19 -21.57 -3.09
CA VAL A 397 -6.45 -20.29 -2.43
C VAL A 397 -6.67 -20.44 -0.92
N LEU A 398 -7.40 -21.47 -0.47
CA LEU A 398 -7.68 -21.72 0.95
C LEU A 398 -6.40 -22.09 1.73
N PRO A 399 -5.60 -23.11 1.34
CA PRO A 399 -4.29 -23.37 1.93
C PRO A 399 -3.35 -22.14 2.01
N ILE A 400 -3.28 -21.35 0.93
CA ILE A 400 -2.45 -20.14 0.88
C ILE A 400 -2.95 -19.11 1.91
N MET A 401 -4.26 -18.89 2.00
CA MET A 401 -4.86 -17.95 2.96
C MET A 401 -4.59 -18.36 4.42
N VAL A 402 -4.71 -19.65 4.76
CA VAL A 402 -4.42 -20.18 6.10
C VAL A 402 -2.94 -19.93 6.47
N ALA A 403 -2.01 -20.28 5.59
CA ALA A 403 -0.58 -20.08 5.82
C ALA A 403 -0.20 -18.58 5.95
N VAL A 404 -0.81 -17.72 5.13
CA VAL A 404 -0.60 -16.26 5.15
C VAL A 404 -1.11 -15.62 6.44
N VAL A 405 -2.29 -16.00 6.93
CA VAL A 405 -2.84 -15.48 8.20
C VAL A 405 -2.00 -15.92 9.41
N ILE A 406 -1.59 -17.20 9.45
CA ILE A 406 -0.69 -17.72 10.50
C ILE A 406 0.67 -17.00 10.47
N SER A 407 1.24 -16.80 9.29
CA SER A 407 2.49 -16.03 9.11
C SER A 407 2.37 -14.59 9.61
N LYS A 408 1.25 -13.92 9.31
CA LYS A 408 0.98 -12.57 9.85
C LYS A 408 0.96 -12.56 11.38
N TRP A 409 0.11 -13.38 12.02
CA TRP A 409 -0.06 -13.38 13.48
C TRP A 409 1.26 -13.63 14.23
N ILE A 410 2.04 -14.61 13.77
CA ILE A 410 3.34 -14.95 14.37
C ILE A 410 4.35 -13.82 14.11
N GLY A 411 4.35 -13.24 12.91
CA GLY A 411 5.14 -12.07 12.60
C GLY A 411 4.82 -10.88 13.50
N ASP A 412 3.55 -10.58 13.73
CA ASP A 412 3.08 -9.47 14.59
C ASP A 412 3.55 -9.62 16.05
N ALA A 413 3.63 -10.86 16.55
CA ALA A 413 4.22 -11.16 17.85
C ALA A 413 5.73 -10.86 17.93
N PHE A 414 6.48 -10.97 16.83
CA PHE A 414 7.88 -10.53 16.77
C PHE A 414 8.02 -9.02 16.55
N SER A 415 7.21 -8.45 15.66
CA SER A 415 7.19 -7.03 15.28
C SER A 415 5.85 -6.70 14.62
N ARG A 416 5.04 -5.86 15.27
CA ARG A 416 3.75 -5.36 14.75
C ARG A 416 3.88 -4.56 13.45
N ARG A 417 5.00 -3.86 13.26
CA ARG A 417 5.28 -3.09 12.04
C ARG A 417 5.84 -3.99 10.95
N GLY A 418 5.33 -3.85 9.74
CA GLY A 418 5.90 -4.48 8.54
C GLY A 418 7.22 -3.81 8.13
N ILE A 419 7.88 -4.36 7.12
CA ILE A 419 9.13 -3.81 6.60
C ILE A 419 8.99 -2.34 6.16
N TYR A 420 7.85 -1.98 5.54
CA TYR A 420 7.66 -0.63 5.00
C TYR A 420 7.42 0.42 6.10
N GLU A 421 6.56 0.19 7.11
CA GLU A 421 6.45 1.10 8.26
C GLU A 421 7.77 1.21 9.02
N SER A 422 8.48 0.11 9.20
CA SER A 422 9.78 0.10 9.88
C SER A 422 10.78 1.05 9.20
N TRP A 423 10.76 1.12 7.86
CA TRP A 423 11.55 2.07 7.08
C TRP A 423 10.99 3.51 7.05
N ILE A 424 9.67 3.72 7.20
CA ILE A 424 9.08 5.06 7.39
C ILE A 424 9.60 5.67 8.70
N HIS A 425 9.51 4.91 9.80
CA HIS A 425 10.01 5.36 11.11
C HIS A 425 11.54 5.50 11.17
N LEU A 426 12.30 4.59 10.55
CA LEU A 426 13.77 4.70 10.51
C LEU A 426 14.28 5.90 9.69
N LYS A 427 13.46 6.40 8.74
CA LYS A 427 13.73 7.63 7.97
C LYS A 427 13.08 8.88 8.59
N GLU A 428 12.43 8.75 9.74
CA GLU A 428 11.80 9.84 10.49
C GLU A 428 10.77 10.63 9.63
N TYR A 429 10.12 9.95 8.67
CA TYR A 429 9.11 10.55 7.80
C TYR A 429 7.80 10.84 8.56
N PRO A 430 7.16 12.01 8.36
CA PRO A 430 5.88 12.33 8.99
C PRO A 430 4.74 11.52 8.35
N PHE A 431 4.36 10.44 9.03
CA PHE A 431 3.25 9.57 8.67
C PHE A 431 2.34 9.37 9.89
N LEU A 432 1.06 9.73 9.76
CA LEU A 432 0.06 9.33 10.75
C LEU A 432 -0.42 7.92 10.40
N ASP A 433 -0.09 6.97 11.26
CA ASP A 433 -0.66 5.64 11.25
C ASP A 433 -2.04 5.67 11.93
N ASN A 434 -3.06 5.10 11.29
CA ASN A 434 -4.42 4.97 11.83
C ASN A 434 -4.67 3.59 12.45
N THR A 435 -3.65 2.73 12.52
CA THR A 435 -3.74 1.45 13.24
C THR A 435 -3.99 1.74 14.73
N GLU A 436 -5.11 1.27 15.28
CA GLU A 436 -5.72 1.73 16.55
C GLU A 436 -4.88 1.48 17.84
N GLU A 437 -3.64 1.01 17.71
CA GLU A 437 -2.81 0.53 18.80
C GLU A 437 -1.77 1.52 19.32
N MET A 438 -1.55 2.65 18.64
CA MET A 438 -0.77 3.74 19.27
C MET A 438 -1.66 4.40 20.33
N PRO A 439 -1.27 4.40 21.63
CA PRO A 439 -2.02 5.15 22.63
C PRO A 439 -1.96 6.62 22.23
N LEU A 440 -3.13 7.18 21.90
CA LEU A 440 -3.26 8.62 21.65
C LEU A 440 -2.67 9.36 22.86
N PRO A 441 -1.67 10.24 22.67
CA PRO A 441 -1.15 11.04 23.76
C PRO A 441 -2.31 11.80 24.41
N ASP A 442 -2.40 11.79 25.74
CA ASP A 442 -3.44 12.50 26.50
C ASP A 442 -3.10 14.00 26.57
N ILE A 443 -2.91 14.59 25.39
CA ILE A 443 -2.48 15.95 25.10
C ILE A 443 -3.71 16.67 24.54
N ALA A 444 -4.21 17.64 25.30
CA ALA A 444 -5.32 18.47 24.84
C ALA A 444 -4.93 19.21 23.55
N THR A 445 -5.86 19.33 22.59
CA THR A 445 -5.63 20.01 21.30
C THR A 445 -5.11 21.44 21.47
N SER A 446 -5.43 22.09 22.60
CA SER A 446 -4.93 23.41 23.01
C SER A 446 -3.40 23.50 23.21
N GLN A 447 -2.71 22.37 23.33
CA GLN A 447 -1.24 22.28 23.40
C GLN A 447 -0.59 22.03 22.02
N ILE A 448 -1.37 21.70 20.99
CA ILE A 448 -0.90 21.34 19.64
C ILE A 448 -1.31 22.41 18.61
N MET A 449 -2.45 23.06 18.80
CA MET A 449 -2.94 24.11 17.90
C MET A 449 -2.07 25.37 17.97
N THR A 450 -1.81 25.98 16.81
CA THR A 450 -1.28 27.36 16.73
C THR A 450 -2.21 28.29 17.49
N ARG A 451 -1.64 29.19 18.29
CA ARG A 451 -2.44 30.12 19.10
C ARG A 451 -2.99 31.26 18.24
N ILE A 452 -4.11 31.86 18.65
CA ILE A 452 -4.70 33.00 17.93
C ILE A 452 -3.77 34.22 17.87
N GLU A 453 -2.88 34.39 18.86
CA GLU A 453 -1.85 35.45 18.87
C GLU A 453 -0.74 35.26 17.81
N GLU A 454 -0.59 34.05 17.26
CA GLU A 454 0.34 33.72 16.17
C GLU A 454 -0.38 33.59 14.80
N LEU A 455 -1.72 33.74 14.79
CA LEU A 455 -2.56 33.41 13.65
C LEU A 455 -2.93 34.66 12.86
N VAL A 456 -2.58 34.69 11.57
CA VAL A 456 -3.01 35.77 10.67
C VAL A 456 -4.49 35.56 10.30
N VAL A 457 -5.34 36.31 11.00
CA VAL A 457 -6.79 36.41 10.80
C VAL A 457 -7.13 37.56 9.87
N LEU A 458 -8.27 37.46 9.18
CA LEU A 458 -8.91 38.59 8.50
C LEU A 458 -10.14 39.03 9.29
N THR A 459 -10.36 40.33 9.46
CA THR A 459 -11.59 40.84 10.09
C THR A 459 -12.73 40.94 9.06
N ALA A 460 -13.97 40.87 9.54
CA ALA A 460 -15.13 40.87 8.66
C ALA A 460 -15.33 42.19 7.88
N THR A 461 -14.75 43.28 8.37
CA THR A 461 -14.75 44.64 7.81
C THR A 461 -13.38 45.29 8.04
N GLY A 462 -13.17 46.49 7.49
CA GLY A 462 -11.98 47.32 7.77
C GLY A 462 -10.74 47.01 6.90
N HIS A 463 -10.88 46.16 5.87
CA HIS A 463 -9.82 45.91 4.90
C HIS A 463 -10.08 46.66 3.59
N THR A 464 -9.02 47.18 2.97
CA THR A 464 -9.02 47.63 1.57
C THR A 464 -8.46 46.55 0.64
N ILE A 465 -8.64 46.70 -0.68
CA ILE A 465 -7.98 45.84 -1.68
C ILE A 465 -6.45 45.81 -1.45
N SER A 466 -5.82 46.97 -1.29
CA SER A 466 -4.38 47.11 -1.01
C SER A 466 -3.97 46.41 0.30
N SER A 467 -4.77 46.50 1.37
CA SER A 467 -4.53 45.76 2.61
C SER A 467 -4.49 44.25 2.36
N LEU A 468 -5.47 43.70 1.64
CA LEU A 468 -5.56 42.27 1.37
C LEU A 468 -4.44 41.79 0.42
N GLU A 469 -4.02 42.60 -0.55
CA GLU A 469 -2.87 42.31 -1.40
C GLU A 469 -1.56 42.30 -0.60
N SER A 470 -1.32 43.27 0.30
CA SER A 470 -0.14 43.25 1.17
C SER A 470 -0.10 42.05 2.14
N ILE A 471 -1.25 41.62 2.67
CA ILE A 471 -1.38 40.41 3.51
C ILE A 471 -1.07 39.15 2.69
N LEU A 472 -1.52 39.09 1.43
CA LEU A 472 -1.17 38.02 0.52
C LEU A 472 0.35 37.98 0.25
N GLU A 473 0.99 39.12 0.03
CA GLU A 473 2.43 39.18 -0.26
C GLU A 473 3.30 38.85 0.96
N MET A 474 2.97 39.36 2.16
CA MET A 474 3.71 39.07 3.39
C MET A 474 3.60 37.61 3.84
N HIS A 475 2.43 36.97 3.70
CA HIS A 475 2.18 35.68 4.33
C HIS A 475 1.99 34.54 3.31
N PRO A 476 2.84 33.49 3.32
CA PRO A 476 2.79 32.40 2.33
C PRO A 476 1.69 31.34 2.62
N TYR A 477 0.66 31.68 3.38
CA TYR A 477 -0.39 30.75 3.79
C TYR A 477 -1.35 30.38 2.64
N ARG A 478 -1.99 29.20 2.74
CA ARG A 478 -2.92 28.65 1.74
C ARG A 478 -4.33 29.24 1.81
N GLY A 479 -4.62 30.04 2.83
CA GLY A 479 -5.89 30.69 3.08
C GLY A 479 -5.91 31.23 4.50
N PHE A 480 -6.97 31.95 4.85
CA PHE A 480 -7.06 32.73 6.08
C PHE A 480 -8.42 32.50 6.76
N PRO A 481 -8.45 32.30 8.09
CA PRO A 481 -9.69 32.33 8.86
C PRO A 481 -10.21 33.76 8.96
N ILE A 482 -11.52 33.91 8.83
CA ILE A 482 -12.22 35.20 8.90
C ILE A 482 -12.97 35.27 10.23
N ILE A 483 -12.69 36.32 11.02
CA ILE A 483 -13.32 36.58 12.31
C ILE A 483 -14.25 37.78 12.26
N SER A 484 -15.23 37.83 13.16
CA SER A 484 -16.11 39.00 13.33
C SER A 484 -15.32 40.26 13.67
N ASP A 485 -14.65 40.26 14.83
CA ASP A 485 -13.98 41.41 15.42
C ASP A 485 -12.69 40.99 16.14
N PRO A 486 -11.67 41.86 16.26
CA PRO A 486 -10.47 41.59 17.05
C PRO A 486 -10.74 41.39 18.55
N ARG A 487 -11.89 41.89 19.05
CA ARG A 487 -12.31 41.79 20.46
C ARG A 487 -13.15 40.54 20.73
N GLU A 488 -14.05 40.24 19.81
CA GLU A 488 -14.94 39.07 19.84
C GLU A 488 -14.57 38.20 18.63
N ALA A 489 -13.53 37.38 18.82
CA ALA A 489 -12.89 36.61 17.75
C ALA A 489 -13.69 35.35 17.36
N THR A 490 -14.99 35.50 17.06
CA THR A 490 -15.79 34.39 16.54
C THR A 490 -15.45 34.13 15.08
N LEU A 491 -15.25 32.85 14.73
CA LEU A 491 -14.96 32.43 13.36
C LEU A 491 -16.23 32.47 12.51
N LEU A 492 -16.24 33.34 11.49
CA LEU A 492 -17.34 33.43 10.52
C LEU A 492 -17.17 32.45 9.35
N GLY A 493 -15.91 32.12 9.01
CA GLY A 493 -15.59 31.21 7.92
C GLY A 493 -14.11 31.20 7.57
N TYR A 494 -13.78 30.68 6.39
CA TYR A 494 -12.42 30.59 5.87
C TYR A 494 -12.40 30.94 4.38
N ILE A 495 -11.37 31.64 3.91
CA ILE A 495 -11.18 31.91 2.47
C ILE A 495 -9.85 31.33 1.99
N SER A 496 -9.83 30.63 0.85
CA SER A 496 -8.56 30.17 0.29
C SER A 496 -7.78 31.35 -0.32
N ARG A 497 -6.45 31.26 -0.26
CA ARG A 497 -5.53 32.22 -0.91
C ARG A 497 -5.84 32.33 -2.41
N THR A 498 -6.23 31.22 -3.03
CA THR A 498 -6.59 31.13 -4.45
C THR A 498 -7.85 31.90 -4.80
N GLU A 499 -8.90 31.83 -3.97
CA GLU A 499 -10.14 32.60 -4.19
C GLU A 499 -9.93 34.09 -3.87
N LEU A 500 -9.28 34.41 -2.76
CA LEU A 500 -8.95 35.79 -2.39
C LEU A 500 -8.13 36.48 -3.49
N ALA A 501 -7.03 35.87 -3.94
CA ALA A 501 -6.18 36.43 -5.00
C ALA A 501 -6.85 36.45 -6.39
N TYR A 502 -7.81 35.55 -6.66
CA TYR A 502 -8.62 35.61 -7.88
C TYR A 502 -9.60 36.79 -7.85
N ASN A 503 -10.30 36.98 -6.73
CA ASN A 503 -11.32 38.02 -6.59
C ASN A 503 -10.73 39.43 -6.56
N LEU A 504 -9.58 39.64 -5.90
CA LEU A 504 -8.87 40.93 -5.92
C LEU A 504 -8.43 41.31 -7.35
N ARG A 505 -7.90 40.33 -8.11
CA ARG A 505 -7.54 40.53 -9.52
C ARG A 505 -8.76 40.82 -10.39
N ALA A 506 -9.87 40.11 -10.18
CA ALA A 506 -11.14 40.33 -10.89
C ALA A 506 -11.88 41.62 -10.46
N ALA A 507 -11.51 42.23 -9.33
CA ALA A 507 -11.98 43.54 -8.90
C ALA A 507 -11.18 44.68 -9.54
N THR A 508 -9.87 44.53 -9.64
CA THR A 508 -8.94 45.54 -10.16
C THR A 508 -8.88 45.57 -11.70
N GLN A 509 -9.23 44.46 -12.37
CA GLN A 509 -9.29 44.36 -13.83
C GLN A 509 -10.65 44.81 -14.41
N GLU A 510 -10.71 44.98 -15.73
CA GLU A 510 -11.98 45.17 -16.44
C GLU A 510 -12.90 43.95 -16.23
N PRO A 511 -14.24 44.15 -16.08
CA PRO A 511 -14.96 45.41 -16.24
C PRO A 511 -15.18 46.20 -14.93
N ARG A 512 -14.50 45.87 -13.82
CA ARG A 512 -14.75 46.49 -12.51
C ARG A 512 -13.87 47.70 -12.20
N LEU A 513 -12.57 47.63 -12.44
CA LEU A 513 -11.62 48.75 -12.24
C LEU A 513 -11.75 49.43 -10.85
N LEU A 514 -11.95 48.63 -9.79
CA LEU A 514 -12.02 49.15 -8.43
C LEU A 514 -10.66 49.73 -7.98
N PRO A 515 -10.62 50.88 -7.29
CA PRO A 515 -9.37 51.47 -6.80
C PRO A 515 -8.75 50.62 -5.68
N PRO A 516 -7.42 50.71 -5.46
CA PRO A 516 -6.73 49.93 -4.40
C PRO A 516 -7.23 50.25 -2.99
N ASP A 517 -7.80 51.45 -2.78
CA ASP A 517 -8.38 51.89 -1.52
C ASP A 517 -9.85 51.48 -1.33
N ALA A 518 -10.45 50.76 -2.28
CA ALA A 518 -11.82 50.26 -2.16
C ALA A 518 -11.97 49.32 -0.96
N GLU A 519 -13.00 49.53 -0.15
CA GLU A 519 -13.30 48.67 1.00
C GLU A 519 -13.77 47.28 0.55
N ALA A 520 -13.23 46.25 1.20
CA ALA A 520 -13.59 44.85 1.01
C ALA A 520 -14.19 44.28 2.31
N TYR A 521 -15.25 43.49 2.19
CA TYR A 521 -16.00 43.00 3.34
C TYR A 521 -16.43 41.52 3.24
N PHE A 522 -16.42 40.85 4.40
CA PHE A 522 -16.83 39.45 4.59
C PHE A 522 -18.09 39.31 5.48
N SER A 523 -18.70 40.42 5.93
CA SER A 523 -20.02 40.47 6.58
C SER A 523 -21.01 41.30 5.77
N HIS A 524 -22.32 41.19 6.06
CA HIS A 524 -23.32 41.91 5.28
C HIS A 524 -23.36 43.40 5.64
N GLN A 525 -22.84 44.23 4.75
CA GLN A 525 -23.11 45.67 4.78
C GLN A 525 -24.40 45.99 4.00
N PRO A 526 -25.41 46.64 4.60
CA PRO A 526 -26.67 47.00 3.93
C PRO A 526 -26.61 48.35 3.18
N LEU A 527 -25.53 49.11 3.34
CA LEU A 527 -25.34 50.48 2.81
C LEU A 527 -24.19 50.60 1.80
N ALA A 528 -23.52 49.50 1.47
CA ALA A 528 -22.37 49.49 0.55
C ALA A 528 -22.82 49.53 -0.92
N ASP A 529 -22.24 50.43 -1.73
CA ASP A 529 -22.48 50.47 -3.19
C ASP A 529 -21.61 49.39 -3.88
N PRO A 530 -22.21 48.44 -4.62
CA PRO A 530 -21.49 47.41 -5.38
C PRO A 530 -20.54 47.94 -6.48
N ARG A 531 -20.51 49.26 -6.73
CA ARG A 531 -19.60 49.95 -7.67
C ARG A 531 -18.33 50.48 -7.01
N THR A 532 -18.31 50.69 -5.70
CA THR A 532 -17.16 51.26 -4.97
C THR A 532 -16.57 50.33 -3.92
N THR A 533 -17.23 49.19 -3.66
CA THR A 533 -16.86 48.23 -2.62
C THR A 533 -16.79 46.79 -3.14
N LEU A 534 -16.02 45.94 -2.47
CA LEU A 534 -15.80 44.54 -2.83
C LEU A 534 -16.41 43.60 -1.79
N ASP A 535 -17.62 43.10 -2.10
CA ASP A 535 -18.18 41.94 -1.40
C ASP A 535 -17.28 40.71 -1.62
N LEU A 536 -16.89 40.04 -0.54
CA LEU A 536 -16.15 38.76 -0.57
C LEU A 536 -16.95 37.60 0.06
N ARG A 537 -18.16 37.83 0.58
CA ARG A 537 -18.98 36.80 1.25
C ARG A 537 -19.32 35.58 0.39
N PRO A 538 -19.62 35.69 -0.92
CA PRO A 538 -19.89 34.52 -1.77
C PRO A 538 -18.71 33.56 -1.95
N TRP A 539 -17.50 33.98 -1.59
CA TRP A 539 -16.25 33.21 -1.72
C TRP A 539 -15.59 32.89 -0.38
N MET A 540 -16.22 33.26 0.74
CA MET A 540 -15.92 32.68 2.04
C MET A 540 -16.58 31.30 2.12
N ASP A 541 -15.84 30.29 2.55
CA ASP A 541 -16.43 29.03 2.98
C ASP A 541 -17.03 29.23 4.38
N HIS A 542 -18.37 29.25 4.43
CA HIS A 542 -19.15 29.39 5.65
C HIS A 542 -19.33 28.05 6.38
N THR A 543 -18.75 26.94 5.91
CA THR A 543 -18.87 25.66 6.62
C THR A 543 -18.00 25.67 7.88
N PRO A 544 -18.60 25.63 9.09
CA PRO A 544 -17.82 25.37 10.28
C PRO A 544 -17.31 23.93 10.19
N ILE A 545 -16.03 23.69 10.45
CA ILE A 545 -15.51 22.34 10.70
C ILE A 545 -16.02 21.91 12.07
N THR A 546 -17.31 21.58 12.15
CA THR A 546 -17.89 20.88 13.29
C THR A 546 -17.37 19.46 13.27
N LEU A 547 -16.22 19.28 13.94
CA LEU A 547 -15.83 17.97 14.46
C LEU A 547 -16.93 17.53 15.43
N LEU A 548 -17.93 16.83 14.89
CA LEU A 548 -18.85 15.98 15.61
C LEU A 548 -18.03 14.85 16.23
N LEU A 549 -17.34 15.17 17.33
CA LEU A 549 -16.84 14.19 18.28
C LEU A 549 -17.99 13.21 18.54
N PRO A 550 -17.90 11.94 18.11
CA PRO A 550 -18.96 10.99 18.33
C PRO A 550 -19.12 10.90 19.84
N HIS A 551 -20.29 11.29 20.34
CA HIS A 551 -20.55 11.47 21.76
C HIS A 551 -20.59 10.08 22.40
N ARG A 552 -19.40 9.51 22.67
CA ARG A 552 -19.23 8.26 23.41
C ARG A 552 -19.97 8.50 24.73
N PRO A 553 -21.07 7.78 25.02
CA PRO A 553 -21.65 7.86 26.35
C PRO A 553 -20.55 7.47 27.34
N PRO A 554 -20.47 8.11 28.52
CA PRO A 554 -19.47 7.75 29.52
C PRO A 554 -19.57 6.24 29.75
N PRO A 555 -18.43 5.52 29.77
CA PRO A 555 -18.41 4.07 29.67
C PRO A 555 -19.34 3.50 30.74
N ARG A 556 -20.37 2.77 30.30
CA ARG A 556 -21.22 2.01 31.22
C ARG A 556 -20.27 1.16 32.05
N ARG A 557 -20.19 1.42 33.35
CA ARG A 557 -19.50 0.54 34.29
C ARG A 557 -20.24 -0.78 34.27
N HIS A 558 -19.77 -1.69 33.41
CA HIS A 558 -20.19 -3.07 33.41
C HIS A 558 -19.76 -3.62 34.76
N LEU A 559 -20.73 -3.74 35.66
CA LEU A 559 -20.63 -4.48 36.90
C LEU A 559 -20.45 -5.95 36.54
N LEU A 560 -19.20 -6.31 36.25
CA LEU A 560 -18.76 -7.70 36.33
C LEU A 560 -19.09 -8.19 37.75
N PRO A 561 -19.73 -9.36 37.90
CA PRO A 561 -20.01 -9.90 39.22
C PRO A 561 -18.68 -10.15 39.94
N ALA A 562 -18.55 -9.63 41.16
CA ALA A 562 -17.34 -9.80 41.95
C ALA A 562 -17.11 -11.30 42.26
N PRO A 563 -15.86 -11.81 42.17
CA PRO A 563 -15.54 -13.16 42.60
C PRO A 563 -15.75 -13.30 44.12
N TRP A 564 -16.00 -14.52 44.57
CA TRP A 564 -16.45 -14.79 45.94
C TRP A 564 -15.38 -14.49 46.99
N ALA A 565 -15.77 -13.76 48.04
CA ALA A 565 -15.01 -13.61 49.29
C ALA A 565 -16.01 -13.68 50.48
N PRO A 566 -15.59 -14.18 51.66
CA PRO A 566 -16.53 -14.77 52.63
C PRO A 566 -17.25 -13.76 53.54
N LEU A 567 -18.33 -14.26 54.15
CA LEU A 567 -19.21 -13.53 55.07
C LEU A 567 -18.48 -12.94 56.29
N ARG A 568 -18.84 -11.70 56.64
CA ARG A 568 -18.86 -11.19 58.02
C ARG A 568 -20.24 -10.54 58.30
N PRO A 569 -20.85 -10.75 59.49
CA PRO A 569 -22.23 -10.34 59.76
C PRO A 569 -22.35 -9.06 60.62
N ILE A 570 -23.61 -8.60 60.81
CA ILE A 570 -24.10 -7.56 61.75
C ILE A 570 -23.53 -6.13 61.54
N LEU A 571 -24.22 -5.02 61.81
CA LEU A 571 -25.45 -4.77 62.60
C LEU A 571 -26.55 -3.96 61.87
N ARG A 572 -27.72 -3.87 62.52
CA ARG A 572 -28.89 -3.07 62.11
C ARG A 572 -28.70 -1.57 62.39
N ALA A 573 -29.35 -0.73 61.58
CA ALA A 573 -29.98 0.52 62.03
C ALA A 573 -31.39 0.64 61.41
N ARG A 574 -32.35 1.23 62.12
CA ARG A 574 -33.76 1.34 61.67
C ARG A 574 -34.09 2.75 61.16
N ARG A 575 -34.88 2.79 60.08
CA ARG A 575 -36.15 3.54 59.90
C ARG A 575 -36.59 4.47 61.06
N PRO A 576 -37.21 5.63 60.78
CA PRO A 576 -38.45 5.65 59.98
C PRO A 576 -38.60 6.75 58.93
N ALA A 577 -39.69 6.66 58.16
CA ALA A 577 -40.19 7.69 57.26
C ALA A 577 -41.41 8.39 57.88
N GLY A 578 -41.60 9.68 57.55
CA GLY A 578 -42.85 10.43 57.75
C GLY A 578 -43.44 10.86 56.39
N PRO A 579 -44.76 11.11 56.26
CA PRO A 579 -45.43 11.04 54.97
C PRO A 579 -45.94 12.45 54.50
N PRO A 580 -47.03 12.61 53.71
CA PRO A 580 -46.88 13.18 52.36
C PRO A 580 -47.65 14.50 52.15
N HIS A 581 -47.51 15.17 50.99
CA HIS A 581 -48.65 15.71 50.23
C HIS A 581 -48.26 16.14 48.79
N GLN A 582 -49.28 16.18 47.93
CA GLN A 582 -49.52 16.83 46.60
C GLN A 582 -48.47 17.80 45.98
N LYS A 583 -48.44 18.09 44.66
CA LYS A 583 -48.84 17.45 43.36
C LYS A 583 -48.60 18.47 42.21
N ARG A 584 -48.49 18.02 40.93
CA ARG A 584 -48.37 18.81 39.66
C ARG A 584 -46.96 19.40 39.40
N CYS A 585 -46.48 19.58 38.15
CA CYS A 585 -47.03 19.26 36.81
C CYS A 585 -45.93 18.96 35.75
N LEU A 586 -46.34 18.74 34.47
CA LEU A 586 -45.53 18.43 33.25
C LEU A 586 -44.91 17.01 33.25
N VAL A 587 -45.31 15.98 32.46
CA VAL A 587 -45.97 15.77 31.14
C VAL A 587 -44.99 15.50 29.96
N ARG A 588 -44.98 14.23 29.52
CA ARG A 588 -44.60 13.76 28.15
C ARG A 588 -45.89 13.43 27.36
N PRO A 589 -45.90 13.54 26.02
CA PRO A 589 -45.75 12.36 25.13
C PRO A 589 -44.84 12.66 23.92
N GLN A 590 -44.13 11.74 23.24
CA GLN A 590 -44.42 10.39 22.71
C GLN A 590 -45.17 10.39 21.35
N ARG A 591 -44.51 9.86 20.30
CA ARG A 591 -44.93 9.88 18.88
C ARG A 591 -46.19 9.04 18.59
N ARG A 592 -46.92 9.41 17.54
CA ARG A 592 -47.91 8.56 16.82
C ARG A 592 -47.66 8.56 15.30
N ARG A 593 -48.25 7.58 14.60
CA ARG A 593 -48.37 7.48 13.13
C ARG A 593 -49.81 7.81 12.68
N GLY A 594 -49.97 8.27 11.44
CA GLY A 594 -51.20 8.34 10.64
C GLY A 594 -50.77 8.69 9.19
N VAL A 595 -51.03 7.92 8.14
CA VAL A 595 -52.29 7.39 7.57
C VAL A 595 -53.05 8.45 6.76
N GLU A 596 -53.10 8.26 5.44
CA GLU A 596 -53.79 9.08 4.45
C GLU A 596 -55.29 8.73 4.35
N THR A 597 -56.11 9.64 3.82
CA THR A 597 -57.38 9.29 3.15
C THR A 597 -57.85 10.43 2.24
N GLN A 598 -58.61 10.08 1.20
CA GLN A 598 -59.06 11.00 0.13
C GLN A 598 -60.43 11.63 0.40
N ARG A 599 -60.73 12.77 -0.24
CA ARG A 599 -62.06 13.11 -0.79
C ARG A 599 -61.96 14.21 -1.86
N ALA A 600 -62.92 14.26 -2.79
CA ALA A 600 -62.90 15.18 -3.95
C ALA A 600 -64.31 15.47 -4.52
N THR A 601 -64.52 16.69 -5.02
CA THR A 601 -65.58 17.19 -5.94
C THR A 601 -65.28 18.67 -6.29
N ARG A 602 -65.87 19.35 -7.29
CA ARG A 602 -66.18 19.11 -8.73
C ARG A 602 -66.57 20.49 -9.35
N TRP A 603 -66.88 20.57 -10.67
CA TRP A 603 -67.38 21.76 -11.45
C TRP A 603 -66.32 22.82 -11.87
N THR A 604 -66.34 23.50 -13.03
CA THR A 604 -67.01 23.31 -14.37
C THR A 604 -66.37 24.21 -15.46
N GLY A 605 -66.51 23.86 -16.76
CA GLY A 605 -66.61 24.85 -17.87
C GLY A 605 -65.38 25.07 -18.80
N PRO A 606 -65.54 25.05 -20.15
CA PRO A 606 -64.49 25.36 -21.16
C PRO A 606 -64.98 26.45 -22.17
N PRO A 607 -64.53 26.58 -23.46
CA PRO A 607 -63.27 26.21 -24.18
C PRO A 607 -62.66 27.39 -25.03
N ARG A 608 -61.48 27.21 -25.67
CA ARG A 608 -61.17 27.78 -27.02
C ARG A 608 -59.97 27.12 -27.75
N ARG A 609 -59.75 27.45 -29.04
CA ARG A 609 -58.98 26.67 -30.05
C ARG A 609 -57.69 27.33 -30.57
N ARG A 610 -56.67 26.52 -30.93
CA ARG A 610 -55.93 26.42 -32.24
C ARG A 610 -54.83 25.32 -32.09
N ARG A 611 -54.65 24.33 -32.99
CA ARG A 611 -53.95 24.33 -34.32
C ARG A 611 -52.56 24.97 -34.25
N ARG A 612 -51.44 24.44 -34.74
CA ARG A 612 -50.99 23.32 -35.65
C ARG A 612 -49.49 23.07 -35.29
N THR A 613 -48.69 22.03 -35.59
CA THR A 613 -48.69 20.61 -36.07
C THR A 613 -47.23 20.10 -35.87
N GLY A 614 -46.78 18.85 -35.99
CA GLY A 614 -47.34 17.54 -36.39
C GLY A 614 -46.21 16.65 -36.96
N GLY A 615 -46.12 15.35 -36.61
CA GLY A 615 -45.05 14.46 -37.11
C GLY A 615 -45.10 13.06 -36.46
N LYS A 616 -45.10 12.00 -37.28
CA LYS A 616 -45.17 10.59 -36.83
C LYS A 616 -43.78 9.94 -36.86
N ARG A 617 -43.49 9.06 -35.89
CA ARG A 617 -43.21 7.63 -36.12
C ARG A 617 -43.15 6.86 -34.79
N SER A 618 -43.58 5.60 -34.84
CA SER A 618 -43.64 4.66 -33.72
C SER A 618 -42.99 3.33 -34.13
N VAL A 619 -42.25 2.70 -33.22
CA VAL A 619 -42.03 1.25 -33.17
C VAL A 619 -41.99 0.86 -31.69
N GLU A 620 -42.56 -0.29 -31.35
CA GLU A 620 -42.70 -0.82 -29.99
C GLU A 620 -41.72 -1.99 -29.76
N SER A 621 -41.71 -2.52 -28.52
CA SER A 621 -41.37 -3.93 -28.20
C SER A 621 -39.89 -4.36 -28.30
N LEU A 622 -39.39 -5.38 -27.59
CA LEU A 622 -39.79 -5.94 -26.28
C LEU A 622 -38.57 -6.65 -25.63
N CYS A 623 -38.73 -7.04 -24.37
CA CYS A 623 -37.84 -7.83 -23.50
C CYS A 623 -36.80 -8.78 -24.15
N ARG A 624 -35.57 -8.69 -23.62
CA ARG A 624 -34.96 -9.81 -22.88
C ARG A 624 -34.05 -9.29 -21.76
#